data_AF-A0A6A6TR85-F1
#
_entry.id   AF-A0A6A6TR85-F1
#
_cell.length_a   1.000
_cell.length_b   1.000
_cell.length_c   1.000
_cell.angle_alpha   90.00
_cell.angle_beta   90.00
_cell.angle_gamma   90.00
#
_symmetry.space_group_name_H-M   'P 1'
#
loop_
_entity.id
_entity.type
_entity.pdbx_description
1 polymer ?
#
loop_
_entity_poly.entity_id
_entity_poly.type
_entity_poly.pdbx_seq_one_letter_code
_entity_poly.pdbx_strand_id
1 'polypeptide(L)'
;MTDFRSVPGFVDTDPFDSAFWNPDHAKDDDMLANAWNYYGNSWIWLKKGSPYEVPGGRLLIPLYEKDAWMKDYLGYLSAYQHEIHCVGVIKHALDQCGNGNVSDATLKHANTHCLEVVRHSVMCQPDLKLDVPYYDSHGVQHDPYWGNGKHMCRDPKKVHEFLASRNMGFKVVRENGVDVLKAWAWPLPTDVAIDAAL
;
A
#
# COMPACT_ATOMS: atom_id res chain seq x y z
N MET A 1 -9.12 9.00 18.23
CA MET A 1 -8.33 7.84 18.67
C MET A 1 -8.90 6.63 17.95
N THR A 2 -8.13 5.99 17.08
CA THR A 2 -8.62 4.87 16.26
C THR A 2 -8.42 3.58 17.04
N ASP A 3 -9.50 2.84 17.30
CA ASP A 3 -9.44 1.52 17.92
C ASP A 3 -9.38 0.44 16.83
N PHE A 4 -8.15 -0.02 16.54
CA PHE A 4 -7.92 -1.05 15.52
C PHE A 4 -8.52 -2.42 15.89
N ARG A 5 -8.94 -2.63 17.16
CA ARG A 5 -9.61 -3.87 17.63
C ARG A 5 -11.00 -4.05 17.01
N SER A 6 -11.56 -2.99 16.42
CA SER A 6 -12.96 -2.93 15.95
C SER A 6 -13.10 -2.91 14.43
N VAL A 7 -12.05 -3.27 13.67
CA VAL A 7 -12.09 -3.32 12.21
C VAL A 7 -12.05 -4.77 11.72
N PRO A 8 -13.19 -5.50 11.74
CA PRO A 8 -13.31 -6.89 11.24
C PRO A 8 -12.62 -7.13 9.91
N GLY A 9 -12.62 -6.12 9.02
CA GLY A 9 -11.98 -6.20 7.72
C GLY A 9 -10.48 -6.51 7.73
N PHE A 10 -9.73 -6.25 8.80
CA PHE A 10 -8.32 -6.68 8.87
C PHE A 10 -8.15 -8.10 9.44
N VAL A 11 -9.07 -8.55 10.29
CA VAL A 11 -8.94 -9.86 10.94
C VAL A 11 -9.54 -10.96 10.06
N ASP A 12 -10.72 -10.69 9.52
CA ASP A 12 -11.62 -11.69 8.96
C ASP A 12 -11.53 -11.84 7.44
N THR A 13 -10.73 -11.01 6.76
CA THR A 13 -10.60 -11.06 5.29
C THR A 13 -9.17 -11.29 4.83
N ASP A 14 -9.00 -11.97 3.70
CA ASP A 14 -7.72 -12.08 3.03
C ASP A 14 -7.48 -10.84 2.15
N PRO A 15 -6.33 -10.15 2.25
CA PRO A 15 -5.96 -9.09 1.31
C PRO A 15 -6.13 -9.47 -0.17
N PHE A 16 -5.86 -10.73 -0.52
CA PHE A 16 -5.94 -11.27 -1.88
C PHE A 16 -7.38 -11.53 -2.37
N ASP A 17 -8.40 -11.36 -1.51
CA ASP A 17 -9.80 -11.30 -1.94
C ASP A 17 -10.11 -10.01 -2.75
N SER A 18 -9.20 -9.03 -2.70
CA SER A 18 -9.30 -7.81 -3.50
C SER A 18 -8.68 -7.96 -4.87
N ALA A 19 -9.39 -7.43 -5.87
CA ALA A 19 -8.90 -7.20 -7.23
C ALA A 19 -7.52 -6.53 -7.29
N PHE A 20 -7.21 -5.64 -6.34
CA PHE A 20 -5.93 -4.96 -6.31
C PHE A 20 -4.73 -5.88 -6.04
N TRP A 21 -4.91 -6.87 -5.17
CA TRP A 21 -3.84 -7.78 -4.75
C TRP A 21 -3.70 -8.96 -5.69
N ASN A 22 -4.76 -9.27 -6.43
CA ASN A 22 -4.81 -10.31 -7.43
C ASN A 22 -5.26 -9.75 -8.79
N PRO A 23 -4.35 -9.03 -9.50
CA PRO A 23 -4.69 -8.37 -10.76
C PRO A 23 -5.10 -9.35 -11.87
N ASP A 24 -4.71 -10.63 -11.77
CA ASP A 24 -5.12 -11.67 -12.71
C ASP A 24 -6.59 -12.08 -12.55
N HIS A 25 -7.17 -11.85 -11.37
CA HIS A 25 -8.59 -12.08 -11.06
C HIS A 25 -9.43 -10.79 -11.11
N ALA A 26 -8.77 -9.63 -11.15
CA ALA A 26 -9.39 -8.33 -11.35
C ALA A 26 -9.67 -8.08 -12.83
N LYS A 27 -10.94 -8.09 -13.23
CA LYS A 27 -11.31 -7.73 -14.60
C LYS A 27 -11.35 -6.23 -14.88
N ASP A 28 -11.17 -5.37 -13.89
CA ASP A 28 -11.49 -3.96 -14.07
C ASP A 28 -10.51 -3.05 -13.34
N ASP A 29 -10.43 -1.82 -13.85
CA ASP A 29 -9.88 -0.62 -13.22
C ASP A 29 -10.62 -0.24 -11.90
N ASP A 30 -11.33 -1.20 -11.29
CA ASP A 30 -12.23 -1.03 -10.16
C ASP A 30 -11.45 -0.98 -8.84
N MET A 31 -11.65 0.14 -8.15
CA MET A 31 -10.90 0.59 -6.99
C MET A 31 -11.73 0.47 -5.71
N LEU A 32 -12.49 -0.62 -5.58
CA LEU A 32 -13.25 -0.84 -4.35
C LEU A 32 -12.30 -0.91 -3.16
N ALA A 33 -12.37 0.15 -2.35
CA ALA A 33 -11.59 0.26 -1.14
C ALA A 33 -12.06 -0.81 -0.15
N ASN A 34 -11.14 -1.62 0.36
CA ASN A 34 -11.38 -2.50 1.48
C ASN A 34 -10.34 -2.24 2.58
N ALA A 35 -10.38 -3.00 3.67
CA ALA A 35 -9.43 -2.82 4.77
C ALA A 35 -7.96 -2.94 4.31
N TRP A 36 -7.69 -3.72 3.25
CA TRP A 36 -6.35 -4.01 2.75
C TRP A 36 -5.94 -3.20 1.52
N ASN A 37 -6.90 -2.56 0.85
CA ASN A 37 -6.66 -1.76 -0.34
C ASN A 37 -7.41 -0.44 -0.21
N TYR A 38 -6.69 0.63 0.14
CA TYR A 38 -7.29 1.95 0.23
C TYR A 38 -7.29 2.68 -1.12
N TYR A 39 -6.28 2.47 -1.96
CA TYR A 39 -6.19 3.06 -3.30
C TYR A 39 -5.28 2.27 -4.26
N GLY A 40 -5.85 1.71 -5.33
CA GLY A 40 -5.34 1.57 -6.72
C GLY A 40 -3.97 0.96 -7.01
N ASN A 41 -2.92 1.38 -6.30
CA ASN A 41 -1.62 0.76 -6.11
C ASN A 41 -0.69 1.64 -5.28
N SER A 42 0.51 1.12 -5.04
CA SER A 42 1.55 1.70 -4.19
C SER A 42 2.35 2.84 -4.83
N TRP A 43 2.02 3.27 -6.05
CA TRP A 43 2.81 4.24 -6.81
C TRP A 43 2.25 5.66 -6.75
N ILE A 44 3.16 6.62 -6.58
CA ILE A 44 2.89 8.05 -6.55
C ILE A 44 3.80 8.83 -7.50
N TRP A 45 3.35 10.00 -7.95
CA TRP A 45 4.19 10.90 -8.77
C TRP A 45 4.82 12.02 -7.94
N LEU A 46 6.03 12.38 -8.32
CA LEU A 46 6.71 13.60 -7.87
C LEU A 46 7.30 14.34 -9.06
N LYS A 47 7.20 15.67 -9.07
CA LYS A 47 7.73 16.52 -10.15
C LYS A 47 9.26 16.42 -10.20
N LYS A 48 9.82 16.31 -11.41
CA LYS A 48 11.28 16.36 -11.62
C LYS A 48 11.87 17.66 -11.10
N GLY A 49 13.01 17.57 -10.43
CA GLY A 49 13.68 18.70 -9.79
C GLY A 49 13.00 19.19 -8.51
N SER A 50 12.05 18.42 -7.96
CA SER A 50 11.48 18.72 -6.64
C SER A 50 12.58 18.71 -5.57
N PRO A 51 12.56 19.62 -4.57
CA PRO A 51 13.50 19.54 -3.44
C PRO A 51 13.32 18.26 -2.59
N TYR A 52 12.23 17.52 -2.79
CA TYR A 52 11.94 16.25 -2.15
C TYR A 52 12.25 15.04 -3.04
N GLU A 53 12.86 15.25 -4.21
CA GLU A 53 13.21 14.18 -5.13
C GLU A 53 14.21 13.21 -4.48
N VAL A 54 13.85 11.93 -4.46
CA VAL A 54 14.75 10.85 -4.05
C VAL A 54 15.43 10.29 -5.31
N PRO A 55 16.75 10.05 -5.31
CA PRO A 55 17.43 9.46 -6.45
C PRO A 55 16.80 8.13 -6.90
N GLY A 56 16.77 7.89 -8.21
CA GLY A 56 16.35 6.61 -8.80
C GLY A 56 14.85 6.48 -9.14
N GLY A 57 14.07 7.56 -9.06
CA GLY A 57 12.67 7.57 -9.47
C GLY A 57 12.43 7.08 -10.90
N ARG A 58 11.29 6.43 -11.15
CA ARG A 58 10.94 5.83 -12.45
C ARG A 58 10.47 6.90 -13.43
N LEU A 59 11.00 6.91 -14.65
CA LEU A 59 10.44 7.71 -15.74
C LEU A 59 9.02 7.23 -16.08
N LEU A 60 8.09 8.16 -16.17
CA LEU A 60 6.70 7.86 -16.50
C LEU A 60 6.47 8.06 -18.00
N ILE A 61 5.94 7.02 -18.64
CA ILE A 61 5.51 7.05 -20.04
C ILE A 61 3.98 7.02 -20.03
N PRO A 62 3.27 8.08 -20.43
CA PRO A 62 1.83 8.15 -20.30
C PRO A 62 1.13 7.12 -21.19
N LEU A 63 0.11 6.45 -20.64
CA LEU A 63 -0.79 5.53 -21.33
C LEU A 63 -1.84 6.28 -22.14
N TYR A 64 -2.41 7.35 -21.56
CA TYR A 64 -3.44 8.17 -22.18
C TYR A 64 -2.93 9.58 -22.47
N GLU A 65 -3.48 10.24 -23.49
CA GLU A 65 -3.12 11.62 -23.84
C GLU A 65 -3.38 12.60 -22.70
N LYS A 66 -4.49 12.42 -21.96
CA LYS A 66 -4.82 13.19 -20.75
C LYS A 66 -3.71 13.15 -19.68
N ASP A 67 -2.84 12.15 -19.71
CA ASP A 67 -1.76 11.94 -18.75
C ASP A 67 -0.41 12.43 -19.28
N ALA A 68 -0.37 13.16 -20.40
CA ALA A 68 0.87 13.64 -21.02
C ALA A 68 1.78 14.44 -20.07
N TRP A 69 1.19 15.12 -19.08
CA TRP A 69 1.89 15.83 -18.02
C TRP A 69 2.86 14.95 -17.22
N MET A 70 2.64 13.63 -17.15
CA MET A 70 3.50 12.69 -16.43
C MET A 70 4.94 12.68 -16.92
N LYS A 71 5.20 13.14 -18.15
CA LYS A 71 6.56 13.27 -18.70
C LYS A 71 7.45 14.19 -17.86
N ASP A 72 6.88 15.09 -17.08
CA ASP A 72 7.60 16.01 -16.18
C ASP A 72 7.75 15.48 -14.76
N TYR A 73 7.36 14.22 -14.52
CA TYR A 73 7.30 13.58 -13.22
C TYR A 73 8.09 12.27 -13.21
N LEU A 74 8.38 11.82 -11.99
CA LEU A 74 8.94 10.51 -11.68
C LEU A 74 7.96 9.73 -10.79
N GLY A 75 7.89 8.43 -11.01
CA GLY A 75 7.14 7.48 -10.21
C GLY A 75 7.95 6.94 -9.05
N TYR A 76 7.33 6.85 -7.87
CA TYR A 76 7.90 6.29 -6.66
C TYR A 76 6.90 5.36 -5.99
N LEU A 77 7.39 4.33 -5.31
CA LEU A 77 6.58 3.56 -4.37
C LEU A 77 6.55 4.29 -3.04
N SER A 78 5.37 4.54 -2.48
CA SER A 78 5.31 5.07 -1.11
C SER A 78 5.66 3.96 -0.10
N ALA A 79 6.51 4.29 0.87
CA ALA A 79 6.91 3.32 1.91
C ALA A 79 5.69 2.75 2.65
N TYR A 80 4.73 3.61 3.01
CA TYR A 80 3.50 3.19 3.69
C TYR A 80 2.70 2.15 2.89
N GLN A 81 2.50 2.36 1.59
CA GLN A 81 1.76 1.40 0.77
C GLN A 81 2.55 0.11 0.54
N HIS A 82 3.88 0.19 0.47
CA HIS A 82 4.74 -1.00 0.39
C HIS A 82 4.74 -1.78 1.71
N GLU A 83 4.77 -1.11 2.86
CA GLU A 83 4.67 -1.72 4.19
C GLU A 83 3.32 -2.43 4.38
N ILE A 84 2.21 -1.76 4.06
CA ILE A 84 0.87 -2.37 4.09
C ILE A 84 0.79 -3.54 3.12
N HIS A 85 1.38 -3.41 1.92
CA HIS A 85 1.51 -4.52 0.97
C HIS A 85 2.19 -5.74 1.62
N CYS A 86 3.33 -5.50 2.26
CA CYS A 86 4.10 -6.54 2.91
C CYS A 86 3.35 -7.21 4.07
N VAL A 87 2.63 -6.46 4.90
CA VAL A 87 1.78 -7.02 5.96
C VAL A 87 0.69 -7.92 5.38
N GLY A 88 0.04 -7.50 4.29
CA GLY A 88 -0.99 -8.32 3.64
C GLY A 88 -0.44 -9.62 3.03
N VAL A 89 0.72 -9.58 2.35
CA VAL A 89 1.36 -10.80 1.83
C VAL A 89 1.73 -11.77 2.97
N ILE A 90 2.21 -11.25 4.10
CA ILE A 90 2.52 -12.09 5.27
C ILE A 90 1.25 -12.75 5.81
N LYS A 91 0.16 -11.99 5.99
CA LYS A 91 -1.13 -12.55 6.41
C LYS A 91 -1.61 -13.64 5.45
N HIS A 92 -1.62 -13.34 4.15
CA HIS A 92 -2.02 -14.30 3.12
C HIS A 92 -1.20 -15.60 3.18
N ALA A 93 0.12 -15.48 3.34
CA ALA A 93 0.99 -16.64 3.50
C ALA A 93 0.64 -17.47 4.76
N LEU A 94 0.35 -16.82 5.88
CA LEU A 94 -0.05 -17.49 7.13
C LEU A 94 -1.41 -18.19 7.00
N ASP A 95 -2.38 -17.54 6.36
CA ASP A 95 -3.71 -18.11 6.10
C ASP A 95 -3.59 -19.33 5.16
N GLN A 96 -2.77 -19.25 4.11
CA GLN A 96 -2.47 -20.37 3.23
C GLN A 96 -1.75 -21.52 3.93
N CYS A 97 -0.82 -21.23 4.85
CA CYS A 97 -0.17 -22.24 5.69
C CYS A 97 -1.18 -23.01 6.54
N GLY A 98 -2.10 -22.29 7.21
CA GLY A 98 -3.15 -22.90 8.04
C GLY A 98 -4.09 -23.81 7.24
N ASN A 99 -4.31 -23.47 5.97
CA ASN A 99 -5.16 -24.22 5.04
C ASN A 99 -4.40 -25.30 4.23
N GLY A 100 -3.08 -25.44 4.41
CA GLY A 100 -2.24 -26.43 3.71
C GLY A 100 -1.97 -26.13 2.22
N ASN A 101 -2.17 -24.89 1.77
CA ASN A 101 -2.18 -24.51 0.35
C ASN A 101 -1.12 -23.45 -0.02
N VAL A 102 -0.12 -23.23 0.83
CA VAL A 102 0.89 -22.18 0.59
C VAL A 102 1.88 -22.61 -0.50
N SER A 103 2.19 -21.71 -1.43
CA SER A 103 3.23 -21.93 -2.43
C SER A 103 4.63 -21.54 -1.92
N ASP A 104 5.68 -22.20 -2.42
CA ASP A 104 7.07 -21.82 -2.12
C ASP A 104 7.38 -20.38 -2.53
N ALA A 105 6.77 -19.91 -3.63
CA ALA A 105 6.93 -18.53 -4.09
C ALA A 105 6.33 -17.53 -3.09
N THR A 106 5.11 -17.83 -2.59
CA THR A 106 4.45 -17.02 -1.55
C THR A 106 5.29 -16.98 -0.28
N LEU A 107 5.76 -18.14 0.20
CA LEU A 107 6.61 -18.23 1.40
C LEU A 107 7.91 -17.45 1.24
N LYS A 108 8.59 -17.60 0.10
CA LYS A 108 9.84 -16.88 -0.16
C LYS A 108 9.60 -15.37 -0.20
N HIS A 109 8.55 -14.91 -0.88
CA HIS A 109 8.21 -13.49 -0.94
C HIS A 109 7.91 -12.93 0.46
N ALA A 110 7.05 -13.61 1.23
CA ALA A 110 6.71 -13.21 2.59
C ALA A 110 7.95 -13.15 3.50
N ASN A 111 8.81 -14.17 3.44
CA ASN A 111 9.92 -14.32 4.37
C ASN A 111 11.16 -13.47 4.03
N THR A 112 11.59 -13.43 2.76
CA THR A 112 12.88 -12.79 2.40
C THR A 112 12.75 -11.33 1.98
N HIS A 113 11.53 -10.88 1.66
CA HIS A 113 11.27 -9.51 1.23
C HIS A 113 10.30 -8.81 2.16
N CYS A 114 9.06 -9.31 2.31
CA CYS A 114 8.05 -8.60 3.08
C CYS A 114 8.41 -8.44 4.55
N LEU A 115 8.92 -9.50 5.19
CA LEU A 115 9.34 -9.44 6.59
C LEU A 115 10.46 -8.42 6.81
N GLU A 116 11.43 -8.36 5.90
CA GLU A 116 12.55 -7.41 5.99
C GLU A 116 12.12 -5.96 5.75
N VAL A 117 11.17 -5.71 4.84
CA VAL A 117 10.57 -4.37 4.63
C VAL A 117 9.89 -3.88 5.91
N VAL A 118 9.06 -4.72 6.54
CA VAL A 118 8.37 -4.38 7.80
C VAL A 118 9.38 -4.20 8.94
N ARG A 119 10.38 -5.08 9.05
CA ARG A 119 11.45 -4.95 10.05
C ARG A 119 12.18 -3.61 9.91
N HIS A 120 12.56 -3.22 8.68
CA HIS A 120 13.21 -1.93 8.44
C HIS A 120 12.30 -0.76 8.83
N SER A 121 11.01 -0.79 8.48
CA SER A 121 10.07 0.25 8.85
C SER A 121 9.98 0.44 10.38
N VAL A 122 9.78 -0.66 11.12
CA VAL A 122 9.73 -0.65 12.59
C VAL A 122 11.03 -0.12 13.20
N MET A 123 12.19 -0.51 12.65
CA MET A 123 13.48 -0.03 13.15
C MET A 123 13.76 1.45 12.80
N CYS A 124 13.23 1.96 11.69
CA CYS A 124 13.36 3.36 11.30
C CYS A 124 12.39 4.28 12.05
N GLN A 125 11.24 3.78 12.46
CA GLN A 125 10.21 4.53 13.20
C GLN A 125 9.72 3.72 14.42
N PRO A 126 10.60 3.48 15.41
CA PRO A 126 10.23 2.66 16.56
C PRO A 126 9.15 3.34 17.39
N ASP A 127 8.06 2.61 17.67
CA ASP A 127 7.06 3.05 18.64
C ASP A 127 7.56 2.77 20.07
N LEU A 128 7.81 3.84 20.84
CA LEU A 128 8.32 3.77 22.20
C LEU A 128 7.20 3.81 23.26
N LYS A 129 5.95 3.52 22.88
CA LYS A 129 4.85 3.43 23.83
C LYS A 129 5.02 2.21 24.74
N LEU A 130 4.57 2.39 25.99
CA LEU A 130 4.57 1.32 26.96
C LEU A 130 3.34 0.46 26.77
N ASP A 131 3.59 -0.84 26.62
CA ASP A 131 2.57 -1.85 26.68
C ASP A 131 2.29 -2.23 28.14
N VAL A 132 1.01 -2.28 28.47
CA VAL A 132 0.57 -2.55 29.84
C VAL A 132 0.14 -4.03 29.93
N PRO A 133 0.80 -4.86 30.76
CA PRO A 133 0.37 -6.22 30.97
C PRO A 133 -1.03 -6.24 31.59
N TYR A 134 -1.80 -7.30 31.33
CA TYR A 134 -3.09 -7.49 31.98
C TYR A 134 -3.02 -8.68 32.94
N TYR A 135 -3.90 -8.68 33.94
CA TYR A 135 -4.02 -9.74 34.93
C TYR A 135 -5.39 -10.37 34.79
N ASP A 136 -5.45 -11.70 34.79
CA ASP A 136 -6.73 -12.42 34.77
C ASP A 136 -7.40 -12.46 36.15
N SER A 137 -8.56 -13.12 36.25
CA SER A 137 -9.30 -13.26 37.51
C SER A 137 -8.56 -14.06 38.59
N HIS A 138 -7.49 -14.77 38.23
CA HIS A 138 -6.65 -15.53 39.16
C HIS A 138 -5.37 -14.76 39.54
N GLY A 139 -5.20 -13.53 39.06
CA GLY A 139 -4.02 -12.71 39.31
C GLY A 139 -2.78 -13.16 38.52
N VAL A 140 -2.95 -13.99 37.49
CA VAL A 140 -1.84 -14.37 36.60
C VAL A 140 -1.60 -13.24 35.61
N GLN A 141 -0.34 -12.83 35.48
CA GLN A 141 0.10 -11.83 34.52
C GLN A 141 0.13 -12.43 33.11
N HIS A 142 -0.40 -11.69 32.14
CA HIS A 142 -0.36 -12.03 30.72
C HIS A 142 0.27 -10.91 29.91
N ASP A 143 0.98 -11.29 28.86
CA ASP A 143 1.49 -10.35 27.87
C ASP A 143 0.31 -9.65 27.16
N PRO A 144 0.45 -8.37 26.80
CA PRO A 144 -0.61 -7.64 26.13
C PRO A 144 -0.82 -8.20 24.71
N TYR A 145 -1.89 -8.97 24.56
CA TYR A 145 -2.21 -9.70 23.33
C TYR A 145 -2.38 -8.82 22.07
N TRP A 146 -2.78 -7.55 22.24
CA TRP A 146 -2.97 -6.57 21.15
C TRP A 146 -2.24 -5.24 21.40
N GLY A 147 -1.29 -5.21 22.33
CA GLY A 147 -0.66 -3.96 22.76
C GLY A 147 -1.69 -3.02 23.40
N ASN A 148 -2.04 -3.26 24.67
CA ASN A 148 -2.94 -2.40 25.46
C ASN A 148 -2.40 -0.95 25.66
N GLY A 149 -1.35 -0.57 24.94
CA GLY A 149 -0.81 0.77 24.84
C GLY A 149 -1.67 1.72 23.99
N LYS A 150 -1.43 3.02 24.17
CA LYS A 150 -2.01 4.08 23.35
C LYS A 150 -0.99 4.51 22.29
N HIS A 151 -1.16 4.05 21.06
CA HIS A 151 -0.30 4.43 19.93
C HIS A 151 -0.51 5.89 19.52
N MET A 152 0.57 6.53 19.04
CA MET A 152 0.49 7.84 18.37
C MET A 152 0.48 7.63 16.86
N CYS A 153 -0.71 7.63 16.28
CA CYS A 153 -0.88 7.43 14.84
C CYS A 153 -0.88 8.77 14.09
N ARG A 154 -0.41 8.74 12.84
CA ARG A 154 -0.77 9.77 11.85
C ARG A 154 -2.28 9.71 11.61
N ASP A 155 -2.88 10.83 11.21
CA ASP A 155 -4.27 10.82 10.78
C ASP A 155 -4.39 9.98 9.49
N PRO A 156 -5.04 8.79 9.54
CA PRO A 156 -5.11 7.89 8.40
C PRO A 156 -5.87 8.55 7.24
N LYS A 157 -6.90 9.36 7.53
CA LYS A 157 -7.65 10.07 6.49
C LYS A 157 -6.76 11.04 5.73
N LYS A 158 -5.85 11.74 6.41
CA LYS A 158 -4.92 12.68 5.76
C LYS A 158 -3.86 11.97 4.94
N VAL A 159 -3.35 10.84 5.43
CA VAL A 159 -2.43 9.98 4.64
C VAL A 159 -3.14 9.48 3.38
N HIS A 160 -4.38 9.02 3.54
CA HIS A 160 -5.21 8.51 2.45
C HIS A 160 -5.56 9.58 1.42
N GLU A 161 -5.98 10.79 1.83
CA GLU A 161 -6.19 11.94 0.94
C GLU A 161 -4.91 12.27 0.14
N PHE A 162 -3.74 12.25 0.81
CA PHE A 162 -2.46 12.51 0.17
C PHE A 162 -2.11 11.48 -0.91
N LEU A 163 -2.31 10.19 -0.62
CA LEU A 163 -2.02 9.09 -1.55
C LEU A 163 -3.02 9.05 -2.70
N ALA A 164 -4.31 9.23 -2.40
CA ALA A 164 -5.37 9.26 -3.39
C ALA A 164 -5.09 10.30 -4.47
N SER A 165 -4.78 11.55 -4.07
CA SER A 165 -4.47 12.65 -4.99
C SER A 165 -3.22 12.45 -5.85
N ARG A 166 -2.45 11.38 -5.60
CA ARG A 166 -1.20 11.06 -6.32
C ARG A 166 -1.15 9.65 -6.90
N ASN A 167 -2.26 8.92 -6.93
CA ASN A 167 -2.24 7.50 -7.27
C ASN A 167 -2.18 7.23 -8.79
N MET A 168 -1.20 6.43 -9.25
CA MET A 168 -0.98 6.10 -10.67
C MET A 168 -0.92 4.60 -10.95
N GLY A 169 -1.48 4.13 -12.06
CA GLY A 169 -1.36 2.74 -12.54
C GLY A 169 -0.22 2.50 -13.51
N PHE A 170 0.12 1.22 -13.73
CA PHE A 170 1.01 0.77 -14.80
C PHE A 170 0.42 -0.40 -15.58
N LYS A 171 0.63 -0.40 -16.90
CA LYS A 171 0.12 -1.41 -17.83
C LYS A 171 1.16 -1.63 -18.90
N VAL A 172 1.47 -2.90 -19.13
CA VAL A 172 2.34 -3.28 -20.24
C VAL A 172 1.51 -3.22 -21.52
N VAL A 173 1.98 -2.42 -22.49
CA VAL A 173 1.39 -2.29 -23.82
C VAL A 173 2.44 -2.65 -24.86
N ARG A 174 2.05 -3.41 -25.88
CA ARG A 174 2.95 -3.79 -26.95
C ARG A 174 2.93 -2.74 -28.06
N GLU A 175 4.04 -2.04 -28.25
CA GLU A 175 4.22 -1.01 -29.27
C GLU A 175 5.38 -1.40 -30.20
N ASN A 176 5.11 -1.45 -31.51
CA ASN A 176 6.13 -1.82 -32.52
C ASN A 176 6.86 -3.15 -32.20
N GLY A 177 6.15 -4.11 -31.61
CA GLY A 177 6.70 -5.42 -31.24
C GLY A 177 7.51 -5.44 -29.93
N VAL A 178 7.57 -4.33 -29.19
CA VAL A 178 8.25 -4.22 -27.89
C VAL A 178 7.24 -3.97 -26.79
N ASP A 179 7.44 -4.62 -25.64
CA ASP A 179 6.61 -4.40 -24.46
C ASP A 179 7.08 -3.12 -23.74
N VAL A 180 6.15 -2.16 -23.61
CA VAL A 180 6.39 -0.86 -22.97
C VAL A 180 5.49 -0.74 -21.76
N LEU A 181 6.07 -0.46 -20.59
CA LEU A 181 5.29 -0.18 -19.39
C LEU A 181 4.81 1.27 -19.43
N LYS A 182 3.51 1.47 -19.60
CA LYS A 182 2.83 2.77 -19.63
C LYS A 182 2.18 3.06 -18.28
N ALA A 183 2.07 4.33 -17.91
CA ALA A 183 1.49 4.80 -16.67
C ALA A 183 0.21 5.61 -16.92
N TRP A 184 -0.77 5.53 -16.02
CA TRP A 184 -1.96 6.42 -16.01
C TRP A 184 -2.25 6.90 -14.59
N ALA A 185 -3.07 7.93 -14.43
CA ALA A 185 -3.54 8.39 -13.12
C ALA A 185 -5.05 8.14 -12.96
N TRP A 186 -5.47 7.87 -11.72
CA TRP A 186 -6.90 7.78 -11.36
C TRP A 186 -7.52 9.17 -11.18
N PRO A 187 -7.10 10.04 -10.22
CA PRO A 187 -7.53 11.42 -10.22
C PRO A 187 -6.68 12.27 -11.17
N LEU A 188 -7.35 13.16 -11.92
CA LEU A 188 -6.68 14.35 -12.46
C LEU A 188 -6.17 15.17 -11.27
N PRO A 189 -4.93 15.72 -11.30
CA PRO A 189 -4.42 16.52 -10.20
C PRO A 189 -5.36 17.71 -9.96
N THR A 190 -5.73 17.96 -8.70
CA THR A 190 -6.53 19.13 -8.27
C THR A 190 -5.83 20.47 -8.53
N ASP A 191 -4.57 20.42 -8.94
CA ASP A 191 -3.66 21.55 -9.11
C ASP A 191 -3.47 21.88 -10.61
N VAL A 192 -4.10 21.10 -11.51
CA VAL A 192 -4.33 21.53 -12.89
C VAL A 192 -5.60 22.34 -12.84
N ALA A 193 -5.47 23.67 -12.93
CA ALA A 193 -6.60 24.50 -13.29
C ALA A 193 -7.24 23.88 -14.54
N ILE A 194 -8.44 23.33 -14.39
CA ILE A 194 -9.33 23.17 -15.52
C ILE A 194 -9.68 24.61 -15.87
N ASP A 195 -8.92 25.20 -16.79
CA ASP A 195 -9.41 26.40 -17.47
C ASP A 195 -10.74 25.99 -18.08
N ALA A 196 -11.80 26.54 -17.51
CA ALA A 196 -13.12 26.41 -18.04
C ALA A 196 -13.08 27.05 -19.43
N ALA A 197 -13.30 26.22 -20.45
CA ALA A 197 -13.40 26.53 -21.88
C ALA A 197 -12.07 26.81 -22.60
N LEU A 198 -11.52 25.79 -23.26
CA LEU A 198 -11.33 25.67 -24.72
C LEU A 198 -10.53 24.40 -25.07
#